data_AF-A0A836RH00-F1
#
_entry.id   AF-A0A836RH00-F1
#
_cell.length_a   1.000
_cell.length_b   1.000
_cell.length_c   1.000
_cell.angle_alpha   90.00
_cell.angle_beta   90.00
_cell.angle_gamma   90.00
#
_symmetry.space_group_name_H-M   'P 1'
#
loop_
_entity.id
_entity.type
_entity.pdbx_description
1 polymer ?
#
loop_
_entity_poly.entity_id
_entity_poly.type
_entity_poly.pdbx_seq_one_letter_code
_entity_poly.pdbx_strand_id
1 'polypeptide(L)' 'MEIPEEAVAAAVELGVKHNLTIILNPAPARPLPEELLKQVSILTPNETEAELLAGVEQGPGRC' A
#
# COMPACT_ATOMS: atom_id res chain seq x y z
N MET A 1 -5.90 14.63 0.58
CA MET A 1 -6.85 14.25 -0.49
C MET A 1 -7.31 12.83 -0.16
N GLU A 2 -8.57 12.66 0.21
CA GLU A 2 -9.14 11.33 0.45
C GLU A 2 -9.67 10.81 -0.88
N ILE A 3 -8.96 9.87 -1.50
CA ILE A 3 -9.44 9.17 -2.70
C ILE A 3 -10.26 7.97 -2.19
N PRO A 4 -11.46 7.72 -2.74
CA PRO A 4 -12.25 6.55 -2.35
C PRO A 4 -11.52 5.25 -2.74
N GLU A 5 -11.62 4.24 -1.88
CA GLU A 5 -10.95 2.94 -2.06
C GLU A 5 -11.35 2.26 -3.38
N GLU A 6 -12.60 2.46 -3.79
CA GLU A 6 -13.13 1.95 -5.06
C GLU A 6 -12.40 2.54 -6.28
N ALA A 7 -11.98 3.81 -6.21
CA ALA A 7 -11.19 4.43 -7.27
C ALA A 7 -9.74 3.90 -7.30
N VAL A 8 -9.18 3.57 -6.13
CA VAL A 8 -7.86 2.94 -6.04
C VAL A 8 -7.92 1.52 -6.61
N ALA A 9 -8.94 0.74 -6.24
CA ALA A 9 -9.16 -0.60 -6.78
C ALA A 9 -9.33 -0.59 -8.31
N ALA A 10 -10.17 0.31 -8.84
CA ALA A 10 -10.35 0.45 -10.29
C ALA A 10 -9.06 0.83 -11.03
N ALA A 11 -8.22 1.67 -10.43
CA ALA A 11 -6.92 2.04 -10.99
C ALA A 11 -5.94 0.85 -11.02
N VAL A 12 -5.92 0.06 -9.95
CA VAL A 12 -5.12 -1.18 -9.86
C VAL A 12 -5.58 -2.19 -10.90
N GLU A 13 -6.89 -2.46 -11.00
CA GLU A 13 -7.45 -3.37 -12.00
C GLU A 13 -7.11 -2.95 -13.43
N LEU A 14 -7.19 -1.65 -13.73
CA LEU A 14 -6.81 -1.12 -15.04
C LEU A 14 -5.31 -1.32 -15.30
N GLY A 15 -4.47 -1.06 -14.29
CA GLY A 15 -3.03 -1.31 -14.37
C GLY A 15 -2.70 -2.76 -14.69
N VAL A 16 -3.34 -3.71 -13.99
CA VAL A 16 -3.17 -5.15 -14.20
C VAL A 16 -3.58 -5.54 -15.62
N LYS A 17 -4.75 -5.07 -16.09
CA LYS A 17 -5.26 -5.35 -17.44
C LYS A 17 -4.32 -4.88 -18.55
N HIS A 18 -3.60 -3.79 -18.32
CA HIS A 18 -2.65 -3.23 -19.27
C HIS A 18 -1.21 -3.67 -19.03
N ASN A 19 -0.97 -4.65 -18.14
CA ASN A 19 0.37 -5.12 -17.78
C ASN A 19 1.31 -4.00 -17.31
N LEU A 20 0.76 -2.98 -16.63
CA LEU A 20 1.51 -1.84 -16.11
C LEU A 20 2.09 -2.13 -14.73
N THR A 21 3.18 -1.45 -14.39
CA THR A 21 3.74 -1.46 -13.04
C THR A 21 2.88 -0.61 -12.12
N ILE A 22 2.39 -1.20 -11.03
CA ILE A 22 1.50 -0.55 -10.08
C ILE A 22 2.32 -0.13 -8.86
N ILE A 23 2.47 1.19 -8.69
CA ILE A 23 3.13 1.79 -7.53
C ILE A 23 2.05 2.35 -6.62
N LEU A 24 1.93 1.79 -5.42
CA LEU A 24 0.96 2.25 -4.43
C LEU A 24 1.70 2.85 -3.24
N ASN A 25 1.40 4.12 -2.94
CA ASN A 25 1.76 4.77 -1.69
C ASN A 25 0.54 4.68 -0.75
N PRO A 26 0.52 3.76 0.21
CA PRO A 26 -0.60 3.58 1.13
C PRO A 26 -0.62 4.68 2.19
N ALA A 27 -0.98 5.90 1.77
CA ALA A 27 -1.09 7.05 2.65
C ALA A 27 -2.51 7.62 2.70
N PRO A 28 -3.13 7.78 3.88
CA PRO A 28 -2.63 7.45 5.23
C PRO A 28 -2.64 5.95 5.54
N ALA A 29 -1.86 5.53 6.55
CA ALA A 29 -1.79 4.17 7.08
C ALA A 29 -3.17 3.54 7.32
N ARG A 30 -3.58 2.67 6.40
CA ARG A 30 -4.86 1.94 6.45
C ARG A 30 -4.60 0.47 6.11
N PRO A 31 -5.30 -0.47 6.75
CA PRO A 31 -5.25 -1.86 6.34
C PRO A 31 -5.81 -1.98 4.92
N LEU A 32 -4.98 -2.38 3.98
CA LEU A 32 -5.39 -2.66 2.60
C LEU A 32 -5.80 -4.13 2.47
N PRO A 33 -6.82 -4.45 1.66
CA PRO A 33 -7.18 -5.83 1.41
C PRO A 33 -6.02 -6.59 0.74
N GLU A 34 -5.77 -7.82 1.18
CA GLU A 34 -4.67 -8.66 0.69
C GLU A 34 -4.72 -8.86 -0.84
N GLU A 35 -5.91 -8.87 -1.42
CA GLU A 35 -6.13 -9.01 -2.86
C GLU A 35 -5.58 -7.82 -3.65
N LEU A 36 -5.63 -6.61 -3.08
CA LEU A 36 -5.05 -5.41 -3.69
C LEU A 36 -3.53 -5.43 -3.57
N LEU A 37 -3.01 -5.81 -2.39
CA LEU A 37 -1.57 -5.92 -2.15
C LEU A 37 -0.88 -6.93 -3.08
N LYS A 38 -1.55 -8.03 -3.43
CA LYS A 38 -1.03 -9.02 -4.40
C LYS A 38 -0.91 -8.47 -5.83
N GLN A 39 -1.67 -7.44 -6.17
CA GLN A 39 -1.67 -6.83 -7.51
C GLN A 39 -0.69 -5.65 -7.60
N VAL A 40 -0.30 -5.06 -6.47
CA VAL A 40 0.67 -3.97 -6.41
C VAL A 40 2.08 -4.51 -6.66
N SER A 41 2.81 -3.87 -7.58
CA SER A 41 4.18 -4.26 -7.93
C SER A 41 5.21 -3.64 -6.97
N ILE A 42 4.96 -2.40 -6.54
CA ILE A 42 5.85 -1.64 -5.65
C ILE A 42 4.99 -0.95 -4.60
N LEU A 43 5.25 -1.23 -3.33
CA LEU A 43 4.62 -0.56 -2.20
C LEU A 43 5.62 0.46 -1.61
N THR A 44 5.22 1.72 -1.50
CA THR A 44 6.08 2.79 -0.95
C THR A 44 5.43 3.42 0.29
N PRO A 45 5.33 2.69 1.42
CA PRO A 45 4.83 3.28 2.66
C PRO A 45 5.84 4.29 3.22
N ASN A 46 5.37 5.32 3.95
CA ASN A 46 6.25 6.09 4.84
C ASN A 46 6.67 5.26 6.06
N GLU A 47 7.61 5.76 6.86
CA GLU A 47 8.11 5.08 8.08
C GLU A 47 6.98 4.57 8.99
N THR A 48 6.04 5.44 9.35
CA THR A 48 4.89 5.07 10.21
C THR A 48 3.93 4.06 9.56
N GLU A 49 3.85 4.05 8.23
CA GLU A 49 3.00 3.13 7.47
C GLU A 49 3.66 1.75 7.32
N ALA A 50 4.98 1.71 7.21
CA ALA A 50 5.76 0.49 7.20
C ALA A 50 5.64 -0.26 8.53
N GLU A 51 5.66 0.46 9.66
CA GLU A 51 5.46 -0.11 11.01
C GLU A 51 4.12 -0.85 11.12
N LEU A 52 3.04 -0.23 10.62
CA LEU A 52 1.69 -0.82 10.65
C LEU A 52 1.55 -2.01 9.69
N LEU A 53 2.09 -1.90 8.47
CA LEU A 53 1.93 -2.92 7.42
C LEU A 53 2.82 -4.15 7.63
N ALA A 54 4.00 -3.98 8.22
CA ALA A 54 4.92 -5.08 8.50
C ALA A 54 4.70 -5.74 9.87
N GLY A 55 3.81 -5.18 10.72
CA GLY A 55 3.54 -5.71 12.06
C GLY A 55 4.74 -5.65 13.00
N VAL A 56 5.73 -4.80 12.69
CA VAL A 56 6.92 -4.55 13.50
C VAL A 56 6.75 -3.21 14.20
N GLU A 57 6.42 -3.26 15.49
CA GLU A 57 6.61 -2.12 16.38
C GLU A 57 8.12 -1.88 16.51
N GLN A 58 8.63 -0.74 16.02
CA GLN A 58 10.00 -0.35 16.31
C GLN A 58 10.07 0.04 17.79
N GLY A 59 10.26 -0.93 18.67
CA GLY A 59 10.74 -0.66 20.03
C GLY A 59 12.00 0.22 19.94
N PRO A 60 12.21 1.15 20.90
CA PRO A 60 13.21 2.20 20.77
C PRO A 60 14.56 1.58 20.43
N GLY A 61 15.17 2.06 19.34
CA GLY A 61 16.41 1.54 18.78
C GLY A 61 17.42 1.21 19.87
N ARG A 62 17.63 -0.09 20.11
CA ARG A 62 18.75 -0.58 20.90
C ARG A 62 19.94 -0.75 19.97
N CYS A 63 20.78 0.28 19.95
CA CYS A 63 22.22 0.12 19.83
C CYS A 63 22.82 0.15 21.23
#